data_AF-A0A821H8F9-F1
#
_entry.id   AF-A0A821H8F9-F1
#
_cell.length_a   1.000
_cell.length_b   1.000
_cell.length_c   1.000
_cell.angle_alpha   90.00
_cell.angle_beta   90.00
_cell.angle_gamma   90.00
#
_symmetry.space_group_name_H-M   'P 1'
#
loop_
_entity.id
_entity.type
_entity.pdbx_description
1 polymer ?
#
loop_
_entity_poly.entity_id
_entity_poly.type
_entity_poly.pdbx_seq_one_letter_code
_entity_poly.pdbx_strand_id
1 'polypeptide(L)' 'MKRLGIVWFRNDLRLHDNELLAWAHANNDYVNHMYCFDPRQITDKTYKCDFVKCDKYRLKFLIETIENLNTSLISNG' A
#
# COMPACT_ATOMS: atom_id res chain seq x y z
N MET A 1 24.24 14.74 6.09
CA MET A 1 23.79 14.07 4.85
C MET A 1 22.29 13.84 4.99
N LYS A 2 21.47 14.15 3.98
CA LYS A 2 20.01 13.98 4.07
C LYS A 2 19.64 12.50 3.94
N ARG A 3 18.67 12.03 4.73
CA ARG A 3 18.16 10.65 4.75
C ARG A 3 16.82 10.56 4.02
N LEU A 4 16.70 9.57 3.13
CA LEU A 4 15.47 9.24 2.43
C LEU A 4 14.93 7.92 3.00
N GLY A 5 13.74 7.95 3.58
CA GLY A 5 12.97 6.78 3.97
C GLY A 5 12.04 6.33 2.85
N ILE A 6 11.74 5.03 2.80
CA ILE A 6 10.71 4.48 1.92
C ILE A 6 9.70 3.75 2.80
N VAL A 7 8.43 4.15 2.71
CA VAL A 7 7.31 3.44 3.31
C VAL A 7 6.67 2.58 2.25
N TRP A 8 6.83 1.27 2.38
CA TRP A 8 6.23 0.29 1.49
C TRP A 8 4.92 -0.25 2.09
N PHE A 9 3.81 0.23 1.56
CA PHE A 9 2.48 -0.21 1.94
C PHE A 9 2.17 -1.59 1.37
N ARG A 10 1.48 -2.38 2.18
CA ARG A 10 0.87 -3.66 1.78
C ARG A 10 -0.60 -3.67 2.16
N ASN A 11 -0.96 -4.29 3.27
CA ASN A 11 -2.34 -4.38 3.73
C ASN A 11 -2.70 -3.28 4.74
N ASP A 12 -1.78 -2.35 4.99
CA ASP A 12 -1.83 -1.26 5.95
C ASP A 12 -2.07 0.10 5.26
N LEU A 13 -3.01 0.12 4.30
CA LEU A 13 -3.34 1.26 3.44
C LEU A 13 -4.08 2.38 4.21
N ARG A 14 -3.43 2.95 5.23
CA ARG A 14 -3.99 3.98 6.11
C ARG A 14 -2.90 4.92 6.63
N LEU A 15 -3.30 6.14 6.97
CA LEU A 15 -2.43 7.12 7.63
C LEU A 15 -2.60 7.09 9.16
N HIS A 16 -3.84 7.06 9.62
CA HIS A 16 -4.16 7.03 11.04
C HIS A 16 -3.64 5.75 11.68
N ASP A 17 -2.97 5.91 12.83
CA ASP A 17 -2.44 4.80 13.63
C ASP A 17 -1.59 3.84 12.79
N ASN A 18 -0.68 4.43 12.00
CA ASN A 18 0.34 3.73 11.26
C ASN A 18 1.72 4.07 11.84
N GLU A 19 2.18 3.26 12.79
CA GLU A 19 3.44 3.45 13.50
C GLU A 19 4.65 3.50 12.56
N LEU A 20 4.68 2.66 11.51
CA LEU A 20 5.74 2.65 10.51
C LEU A 20 5.82 3.96 9.74
N LEU A 21 4.66 4.49 9.32
CA LEU A 21 4.58 5.78 8.65
C LEU A 21 5.03 6.93 9.57
N ALA A 22 4.56 6.95 10.81
CA ALA A 22 4.94 7.96 11.79
C ALA A 22 6.44 7.92 12.10
N TRP A 23 6.99 6.72 12.29
CA TRP A 23 8.41 6.52 12.52
C TRP A 23 9.25 6.96 11.32
N ALA A 24 8.83 6.64 10.10
CA ALA A 24 9.55 7.02 8.88
C ALA A 24 9.65 8.54 8.74
N HIS A 25 8.56 9.26 8.97
CA HIS A 25 8.52 10.73 8.95
C HIS A 25 9.31 11.36 10.09
N ALA A 26 9.33 10.74 11.27
CA ALA A 26 10.11 11.25 12.41
C ALA A 26 11.63 11.07 12.23
N ASN A 27 12.07 10.11 11.40
CA ASN A 27 13.48 9.70 11.32
C ASN A 27 14.17 10.01 9.98
N ASN A 28 13.47 10.54 8.98
CA ASN A 28 14.04 10.83 7.66
C ASN A 28 13.74 12.26 7.23
N ASP A 29 14.63 12.85 6.42
CA ASP A 29 14.43 14.20 5.86
C ASP A 29 13.39 14.18 4.72
N TYR A 30 13.28 13.03 4.04
CA TYR A 30 12.32 12.77 2.99
C TYR A 30 11.73 11.38 3.16
N VAL A 31 10.46 11.21 2.79
CA VAL A 31 9.79 9.91 2.81
C VAL A 31 9.07 9.69 1.48
N ASN A 32 9.40 8.60 0.80
CA ASN A 32 8.68 8.14 -0.38
C ASN A 32 7.68 7.05 0.00
N HIS A 33 6.42 7.22 -0.42
CA HIS A 33 5.34 6.26 -0.23
C HIS A 33 5.22 5.35 -1.45
N MET A 34 5.19 4.04 -1.26
CA MET A 34 5.14 3.07 -2.36
C MET A 34 4.12 1.97 -2.08
N TYR A 35 3.34 1.62 -3.10
CA TYR A 35 2.56 0.39 -3.16
C TYR A 35 2.87 -0.34 -4.46
N CYS A 36 2.94 -1.67 -4.43
CA CYS A 36 3.22 -2.50 -5.60
C CYS A 36 2.10 -3.51 -5.81
N PHE A 37 1.43 -3.44 -6.98
CA PHE A 37 0.51 -4.48 -7.41
C PHE A 37 1.29 -5.75 -7.77
N ASP A 38 1.23 -6.75 -6.89
CA ASP A 38 1.88 -8.04 -7.13
C ASP A 38 1.04 -8.86 -8.12
N PRO A 39 1.56 -9.19 -9.33
CA PRO A 39 0.84 -9.97 -10.32
C PRO A 39 0.33 -11.30 -9.75
N ARG A 40 1.07 -11.92 -8.83
CA ARG A 40 0.71 -13.20 -8.21
C ARG A 40 -0.56 -13.12 -7.37
N GLN A 41 -0.98 -11.93 -6.96
CA GLN A 41 -2.24 -11.75 -6.24
C GLN A 41 -3.42 -11.64 -7.21
N ILE A 42 -3.17 -11.20 -8.44
CA ILE A 42 -4.20 -10.83 -9.43
C ILE A 42 -4.41 -11.96 -10.44
N THR A 43 -3.33 -12.55 -10.94
CA THR A 43 -3.37 -13.52 -12.05
C THR A 43 -3.40 -14.97 -11.59
N ASP A 44 -2.85 -15.25 -10.40
CA ASP A 44 -2.73 -16.63 -9.94
C ASP A 44 -4.05 -17.17 -9.37
N LYS A 45 -4.12 -18.50 -9.38
CA LYS A 45 -5.16 -19.27 -8.71
C LYS A 45 -4.70 -19.83 -7.37
N THR A 46 -5.64 -20.21 -6.51
CA THR A 46 -5.38 -20.89 -5.25
C THR A 46 -4.83 -22.29 -5.55
N TYR A 47 -3.72 -22.64 -4.90
CA TYR A 47 -3.00 -23.89 -5.18
C TYR A 47 -3.86 -25.16 -5.03
N LYS A 48 -4.84 -25.15 -4.12
CA LYS A 48 -5.63 -26.35 -3.77
C LYS A 48 -6.95 -26.47 -4.53
N CYS A 49 -7.51 -25.37 -5.03
CA CYS A 49 -8.89 -25.35 -5.50
C CYS A 49 -9.10 -24.59 -6.82
N ASP A 50 -8.03 -24.09 -7.44
CA ASP A 50 -8.06 -23.36 -8.70
C ASP A 50 -8.98 -22.12 -8.75
N PHE A 51 -9.31 -21.54 -7.59
CA PHE A 51 -10.06 -20.30 -7.50
C PHE A 51 -9.16 -19.10 -7.75
N VAL A 52 -9.68 -18.04 -8.37
CA VAL A 52 -8.94 -16.78 -8.51
C VAL A 52 -8.55 -16.23 -7.14
N LYS A 53 -7.28 -15.87 -6.93
CA LYS A 53 -6.84 -15.32 -5.64
C LYS A 53 -7.47 -13.95 -5.36
N CYS A 54 -7.66 -13.13 -6.40
CA CYS A 54 -8.31 -11.84 -6.31
C CYS A 54 -9.31 -11.69 -7.46
N ASP A 55 -10.59 -11.78 -7.15
CA ASP A 55 -11.64 -11.51 -8.14
C ASP A 55 -11.81 -9.99 -8.35
N LYS A 56 -12.49 -9.62 -9.44
CA LYS A 56 -12.74 -8.24 -9.87
C LYS A 56 -13.29 -7.33 -8.77
N TYR A 57 -14.12 -7.86 -7.86
CA TYR A 57 -14.69 -7.07 -6.76
C TYR A 57 -13.63 -6.65 -5.74
N ARG A 58 -12.76 -7.58 -5.34
CA ARG A 58 -11.67 -7.29 -4.40
C ARG A 58 -10.59 -6.44 -5.06
N LEU A 59 -10.31 -6.66 -6.35
CA LEU A 59 -9.38 -5.83 -7.10
C LEU A 59 -9.87 -4.38 -7.21
N LYS A 60 -11.15 -4.19 -7.53
CA LYS A 60 -11.77 -2.86 -7.58
C LYS A 60 -11.67 -2.16 -6.23
N PHE A 61 -12.04 -2.82 -5.14
CA PHE A 61 -11.91 -2.28 -3.78
C PHE A 61 -10.47 -1.89 -3.45
N LEU A 62 -9.49 -2.71 -3.83
CA LEU A 62 -8.08 -2.44 -3.61
C LEU A 62 -7.61 -1.18 -4.36
N ILE A 63 -8.01 -1.04 -5.63
CA ILE A 63 -7.70 0.15 -6.45
C ILE A 63 -8.29 1.40 -5.78
N GLU A 64 -9.57 1.37 -5.44
CA GLU A 64 -10.26 2.49 -4.77
C GLU A 64 -9.62 2.84 -3.41
N THR A 65 -9.16 1.83 -2.67
CA THR A 65 -8.45 2.04 -1.39
C THR A 65 -7.10 2.72 -1.60
N ILE A 66 -6.34 2.33 -2.62
CA ILE A 66 -5.04 2.94 -2.95
C ILE A 66 -5.22 4.37 -3.45
N GLU A 67 -6.24 4.62 -4.27
CA GLU A 67 -6.61 5.97 -4.71
C GLU A 67 -6.93 6.87 -3.51
N ASN A 68 -7.75 6.36 -2.57
CA ASN A 68 -8.06 7.08 -1.34
C ASN A 68 -6.83 7.33 -0.46
N LEU A 69 -5.93 6.35 -0.33
CA LEU A 69 -4.66 6.50 0.38
C LEU A 69 -3.80 7.60 -0.26
N ASN A 70 -3.68 7.60 -1.59
CA ASN A 70 -2.91 8.59 -2.32
C ASN A 70 -3.48 10.01 -2.14
N THR A 71 -4.80 10.18 -2.27
CA THR A 71 -5.45 11.47 -1.97
C THR A 71 -5.19 11.91 -0.53
N SER A 72 -5.29 10.99 0.42
CA SER A 72 -5.05 11.28 1.84
C SER A 72 -3.60 11.70 2.11
N LEU A 73 -2.62 11.05 1.45
CA LEU A 73 -1.20 11.41 1.51
C LEU A 73 -0.95 12.79 0.89
N ILE A 74 -1.58 13.12 -0.24
CA ILE A 74 -1.43 14.45 -0.85
C ILE A 74 -2.03 15.55 0.04
N SER A 75 -3.14 15.27 0.72
CA SER A 75 -3.81 16.25 1.58
C SER A 75 -3.20 16.42 2.98
N ASN A 76 -2.52 15.39 3.52
CA ASN A 76 -2.08 15.36 4.93
C ASN A 76 -0.64 14.85 5.14
N GLY A 77 0.05 14.43 4.07
CA GLY A 77 1.38 13.81 4.13
C GLY A 77 2.53 14.78 3.96
#